data_AF-A0A9Q4AMC2-F1
#
_entry.id   AF-A0A9Q4AMC2-F1
#
_cell.length_a   1.000
_cell.length_b   1.000
_cell.length_c   1.000
_cell.angle_alpha   90.00
_cell.angle_beta   90.00
_cell.angle_gamma   90.00
#
_symmetry.space_group_name_H-M   'P 1'
#
loop_
_entity.id
_entity.type
_entity.pdbx_description
1 polymer ?
#
loop_
_entity_poly.entity_id
_entity_poly.type
_entity_poly.pdbx_seq_one_letter_code
_entity_poly.pdbx_strand_id
1 'polypeptide(L)'
;MDIATQAEIVLRNAQYETWSWSGPSGPVTCFESAALMGFVHVFVNAEALMAGWQASQKTSLARHAASLRGAGMKAWNVYSVLLTAERAPSLARAIERIEEDFTLTRKIARTAVTTAEDVERALLPLIGLRAQPLLGATNFEDRLRSRLKDVPADAVAAFLNETPAVEVARILGARS
;
A
#
# COMPACT_ATOMS: atom_id res chain seq x y z
N MET A 1 -1.39 -21.26 -14.43
CA MET A 1 -1.43 -19.80 -14.28
C MET A 1 -0.07 -19.33 -13.81
N ASP A 2 0.46 -18.23 -14.35
CA ASP A 2 1.67 -17.63 -13.78
C ASP A 2 1.31 -16.74 -12.58
N ILE A 3 1.71 -17.14 -11.38
CA ILE A 3 1.40 -16.42 -10.13
C ILE A 3 2.04 -15.03 -10.14
N ALA A 4 3.26 -14.90 -10.66
CA ALA A 4 3.98 -13.62 -10.67
C ALA A 4 3.26 -12.57 -11.53
N THR A 5 2.91 -12.93 -12.78
CA THR A 5 2.11 -12.06 -13.66
C THR A 5 0.77 -11.70 -13.03
N GLN A 6 0.06 -12.67 -12.43
CA GLN A 6 -1.23 -12.39 -11.84
C GLN A 6 -1.14 -11.48 -10.60
N ALA A 7 -0.12 -11.67 -9.76
CA ALA A 7 0.14 -10.80 -8.62
C ALA A 7 0.43 -9.36 -9.08
N GLU A 8 1.18 -9.20 -10.16
CA GLU A 8 1.45 -7.90 -10.76
C GLU A 8 0.17 -7.20 -11.23
N ILE A 9 -0.74 -7.92 -11.90
CA ILE A 9 -2.05 -7.41 -12.32
C ILE A 9 -2.87 -6.94 -11.11
N VAL A 10 -2.96 -7.77 -10.06
CA VAL A 10 -3.72 -7.44 -8.85
C VAL A 10 -3.15 -6.20 -8.15
N LEU A 11 -1.82 -6.12 -8.02
CA LEU A 11 -1.14 -4.99 -7.38
C LEU A 11 -1.32 -3.69 -8.20
N ARG A 12 -1.18 -3.74 -9.52
CA ARG A 12 -1.46 -2.58 -10.38
C ARG A 12 -2.91 -2.11 -10.28
N ASN A 13 -3.86 -3.04 -10.24
CA ASN A 13 -5.27 -2.72 -10.02
C ASN A 13 -5.52 -2.07 -8.65
N ALA A 14 -4.66 -2.34 -7.67
CA ALA A 14 -4.65 -1.71 -6.36
C ALA A 14 -3.79 -0.43 -6.30
N GLN A 15 -3.43 0.15 -7.46
CA GLN A 15 -2.66 1.40 -7.59
C GLN A 15 -1.21 1.33 -7.07
N TYR A 16 -0.62 0.14 -7.06
CA TYR A 16 0.81 -0.01 -6.87
C TYR A 16 1.57 0.15 -8.19
N GLU A 17 2.71 0.83 -8.14
CA GLU A 17 3.74 0.67 -9.16
C GLU A 17 4.37 -0.71 -8.98
N THR A 18 4.63 -1.42 -10.08
CA THR A 18 5.23 -2.74 -10.07
C THR A 18 6.35 -2.86 -11.09
N TRP A 19 7.41 -3.57 -10.70
CA TRP A 19 8.52 -3.91 -11.57
C TRP A 19 9.13 -5.24 -11.13
N SER A 20 9.84 -5.90 -12.03
CA SER A 20 10.47 -7.20 -11.74
C SER A 20 11.98 -7.13 -11.83
N TRP A 21 12.65 -8.00 -11.09
CA TRP A 21 14.06 -8.31 -11.31
C TRP A 21 14.32 -9.81 -11.15
N SER A 22 15.38 -10.31 -11.79
CA SER A 22 15.77 -11.71 -11.69
C SER A 22 16.53 -11.96 -10.39
N GLY A 23 15.86 -12.56 -9.42
CA GLY A 23 16.45 -12.99 -8.15
C GLY A 23 17.19 -14.32 -8.25
N PRO A 24 17.96 -14.70 -7.21
CA PRO A 24 18.72 -15.95 -7.19
C PRO A 24 17.85 -17.21 -7.31
N SER A 25 16.60 -17.12 -6.85
CA SER A 25 15.65 -18.24 -6.81
C SER A 25 14.53 -18.12 -7.84
N GLY A 26 14.60 -17.12 -8.73
CA GLY A 26 13.55 -16.83 -9.70
C GLY A 26 13.18 -15.34 -9.77
N PRO A 27 12.23 -14.97 -10.64
CA PRO A 27 11.74 -13.60 -10.75
C PRO A 27 11.10 -13.12 -9.45
N VAL A 28 11.41 -11.89 -9.06
CA VAL A 28 10.82 -11.22 -7.90
C VAL A 28 10.03 -10.02 -8.40
N THR A 29 8.75 -9.95 -8.05
CA THR A 29 7.90 -8.80 -8.35
C THR A 29 7.99 -7.82 -7.18
N CYS A 30 8.58 -6.66 -7.44
CA CYS A 30 8.58 -5.54 -6.50
C CYS A 30 7.31 -4.71 -6.69
N PHE A 31 6.81 -4.14 -5.61
CA PHE A 31 5.68 -3.23 -5.65
C PHE A 31 5.84 -2.07 -4.67
N GLU A 32 5.28 -0.92 -5.02
CA GLU A 32 5.39 0.30 -4.24
C GLU A 32 4.18 1.21 -4.42
N SER A 33 3.79 1.87 -3.34
CA SER A 33 2.83 2.98 -3.31
C SER A 33 3.42 4.11 -2.47
N ALA A 34 2.68 5.21 -2.31
CA ALA A 34 3.07 6.26 -1.37
C ALA A 34 3.20 5.80 0.09
N ALA A 35 2.49 4.73 0.49
CA ALA A 35 2.37 4.33 1.90
C ALA A 35 3.24 3.11 2.30
N LEU A 36 3.52 2.22 1.35
CA LEU A 36 4.23 0.96 1.60
C LEU A 36 4.94 0.43 0.34
N MET A 37 5.83 -0.54 0.54
CA MET A 37 6.45 -1.30 -0.55
C MET A 37 6.59 -2.78 -0.18
N GLY A 38 6.98 -3.60 -1.15
CA GLY A 38 7.29 -4.99 -0.86
C GLY A 38 7.76 -5.80 -2.05
N PHE A 39 7.86 -7.09 -1.81
CA PHE A 39 8.40 -8.08 -2.73
C PHE A 39 7.50 -9.32 -2.73
N VAL A 40 7.14 -9.80 -3.92
CA VAL A 40 6.47 -11.08 -4.12
C VAL A 40 7.49 -12.11 -4.58
N HIS A 41 7.56 -13.20 -3.83
CA HIS A 41 8.38 -14.37 -4.11
C HIS A 41 7.47 -15.56 -4.40
N VAL A 42 7.65 -16.17 -5.57
CA VAL A 42 6.94 -17.39 -5.95
C VAL A 42 7.91 -18.56 -5.85
N PHE A 43 7.60 -19.51 -4.98
CA PHE A 43 8.40 -20.71 -4.75
C PHE A 43 7.83 -21.90 -5.51
N VAL A 44 8.73 -22.75 -6.01
CA VAL A 44 8.38 -23.97 -6.76
C VAL A 44 7.48 -24.90 -5.94
N ASN A 45 7.71 -25.00 -4.64
CA ASN A 45 6.95 -25.83 -3.71
C ASN A 45 7.05 -25.27 -2.28
N ALA A 46 6.27 -25.83 -1.36
CA ALA A 46 6.20 -25.41 0.03
C ALA A 46 7.50 -25.71 0.81
N GLU A 47 8.21 -26.79 0.48
CA GLU A 47 9.52 -27.09 1.10
C GLU A 47 10.56 -26.02 0.77
N ALA A 48 10.66 -25.60 -0.50
CA ALA A 48 11.54 -24.53 -0.95
C ALA A 48 11.16 -23.19 -0.32
N LEU A 49 9.87 -22.92 -0.13
CA LEU A 49 9.39 -21.76 0.63
C LEU A 49 9.92 -21.81 2.06
N MET A 50 9.69 -22.92 2.78
CA MET A 50 10.11 -23.08 4.17
C MET A 50 11.62 -22.96 4.35
N ALA A 51 12.40 -23.51 3.42
CA ALA A 51 13.87 -23.45 3.47
C ALA A 51 14.43 -22.09 3.03
N GLY A 52 13.76 -21.38 2.11
CA GLY A 52 14.35 -20.27 1.36
C GLY A 52 13.85 -18.88 1.75
N TRP A 53 12.69 -18.74 2.40
CA TRP A 53 12.03 -17.44 2.52
C TRP A 53 12.88 -16.36 3.21
N GLN A 54 13.62 -16.70 4.26
CA GLN A 54 14.48 -15.75 4.98
C GLN A 54 15.61 -15.23 4.09
N ALA A 55 16.21 -16.10 3.28
CA ALA A 55 17.27 -15.73 2.37
C ALA A 55 16.72 -14.82 1.25
N SER A 56 15.59 -15.21 0.64
CA SER A 56 14.93 -14.42 -0.41
C SER A 56 14.55 -13.00 0.06
N GLN A 57 14.04 -12.89 1.28
CA GLN A 57 13.75 -11.60 1.91
C GLN A 57 15.02 -10.76 2.10
N LYS A 58 16.06 -11.33 2.71
CA LYS A 58 17.32 -10.61 2.96
C LYS A 58 17.98 -10.13 1.67
N THR A 59 17.99 -10.97 0.62
CA THR A 59 18.53 -10.59 -0.68
C THR A 59 17.77 -9.40 -1.29
N SER A 60 16.43 -9.41 -1.22
CA SER A 60 15.61 -8.31 -1.75
C SER A 60 15.84 -7.02 -0.98
N LEU A 61 15.87 -7.08 0.35
CA LEU A 61 16.18 -5.92 1.19
C LEU A 61 17.58 -5.37 0.92
N ALA A 62 18.59 -6.23 0.80
CA ALA A 62 19.96 -5.82 0.53
C ALA A 62 20.07 -5.12 -0.84
N ARG A 63 19.44 -5.68 -1.88
CA ARG A 63 19.40 -5.08 -3.21
C ARG A 63 18.76 -3.68 -3.20
N HIS A 64 17.70 -3.50 -2.42
CA HIS A 64 16.94 -2.26 -2.36
C HIS A 64 17.32 -1.35 -1.17
N ALA A 65 18.43 -1.63 -0.49
CA ALA A 65 18.82 -0.94 0.74
C ALA A 65 18.97 0.58 0.58
N ALA A 66 19.48 1.05 -0.55
CA ALA A 66 19.61 2.48 -0.83
C ALA A 66 18.23 3.16 -0.95
N SER A 67 17.30 2.55 -1.70
CA SER A 67 15.92 3.03 -1.85
C SER A 67 15.20 3.01 -0.49
N LEU A 68 15.35 1.93 0.29
CA LEU A 68 14.76 1.80 1.62
C LEU A 68 15.25 2.87 2.60
N ARG A 69 16.54 3.21 2.61
CA ARG A 69 17.07 4.30 3.45
C ARG A 69 16.50 5.67 3.08
N GLY A 70 16.20 5.89 1.80
CA GLY A 70 15.57 7.12 1.31
C GLY A 70 14.04 7.15 1.47
N ALA A 71 13.40 6.01 1.78
CA ALA A 71 11.94 5.87 1.76
C ALA A 71 11.24 6.45 3.01
N GLY A 72 11.98 6.98 3.99
CA GLY A 72 11.42 7.64 5.17
C GLY A 72 10.44 6.76 5.94
N MET A 73 9.23 7.26 6.22
CA MET A 73 8.20 6.51 6.95
C MET A 73 7.74 5.23 6.24
N LYS A 74 7.81 5.20 4.89
CA LYS A 74 7.46 4.04 4.08
C LYS A 74 8.37 2.83 4.33
N ALA A 75 9.60 3.08 4.78
CA ALA A 75 10.57 2.03 5.11
C ALA A 75 10.12 1.15 6.30
N TRP A 76 9.18 1.62 7.12
CA TRP A 76 8.55 0.84 8.19
C TRP A 76 7.41 -0.05 7.70
N ASN A 77 7.02 0.10 6.43
CA ASN A 77 5.92 -0.61 5.80
C ASN A 77 6.41 -1.45 4.61
N VAL A 78 7.32 -2.37 4.89
CA VAL A 78 7.84 -3.31 3.88
C VAL A 78 7.19 -4.68 4.06
N TYR A 79 6.69 -5.23 2.96
CA TYR A 79 6.07 -6.57 2.91
C TYR A 79 6.91 -7.58 2.15
N SER A 80 6.93 -8.81 2.64
CA SER A 80 7.43 -9.99 1.93
C SER A 80 6.27 -10.96 1.71
N VAL A 81 5.83 -11.09 0.46
CA VAL A 81 4.77 -12.00 0.05
C VAL A 81 5.42 -13.28 -0.49
N LEU A 82 5.06 -14.42 0.09
CA LEU A 82 5.69 -15.72 -0.13
C LEU A 82 4.61 -16.70 -0.59
N LEU A 83 4.59 -17.02 -1.89
CA LEU A 83 3.51 -17.78 -2.51
C LEU A 83 4.04 -19.08 -3.12
N THR A 84 3.22 -20.12 -3.11
CA THR A 84 3.45 -21.31 -3.94
C THR A 84 2.13 -21.91 -4.42
N ALA A 85 2.16 -22.51 -5.60
CA ALA A 85 1.01 -23.23 -6.16
C ALA A 85 0.74 -24.56 -5.44
N GLU A 86 1.76 -25.15 -4.82
CA GLU A 86 1.64 -26.46 -4.18
C GLU A 86 0.67 -26.41 -3.01
N ARG A 87 -0.20 -27.42 -2.91
CA ARG A 87 -1.01 -27.68 -1.73
C ARG A 87 -0.22 -28.57 -0.77
N ALA A 88 0.19 -28.02 0.36
CA ALA A 88 0.98 -28.74 1.37
C ALA A 88 0.31 -28.67 2.77
N PRO A 89 -0.75 -29.46 3.04
CA PRO A 89 -1.48 -29.41 4.30
C PRO A 89 -0.62 -29.73 5.53
N SER A 90 0.39 -30.59 5.37
CA SER A 90 1.36 -30.94 6.42
C SER A 90 2.23 -29.75 6.86
N LEU A 91 2.46 -28.77 5.97
CA LEU A 91 3.26 -27.58 6.23
C LEU A 91 2.42 -26.34 6.54
N ALA A 92 1.08 -26.43 6.48
CA ALA A 92 0.18 -25.28 6.61
C ALA A 92 0.44 -24.48 7.90
N ARG A 93 0.53 -25.16 9.05
CA ARG A 93 0.84 -24.54 10.34
C ARG A 93 2.21 -23.85 10.37
N ALA A 94 3.23 -24.48 9.77
CA ALA A 94 4.57 -23.92 9.75
C ALA A 94 4.65 -22.66 8.87
N ILE A 95 3.88 -22.65 7.77
CA ILE A 95 3.78 -21.52 6.85
C ILE A 95 2.98 -20.37 7.48
N GLU A 96 1.88 -20.65 8.19
CA GLU A 96 1.14 -19.65 8.98
C GLU A 96 2.07 -18.94 9.98
N ARG A 97 2.94 -19.68 10.66
CA ARG A 97 3.92 -19.12 11.61
C ARG A 97 4.95 -18.18 10.98
N ILE A 98 5.13 -18.19 9.66
CA ILE A 98 6.00 -17.20 8.99
C ILE A 98 5.42 -15.78 9.16
N GLU A 99 4.08 -15.63 9.18
CA GLU A 99 3.44 -14.32 9.41
C GLU A 99 3.61 -13.81 10.84
N GLU A 100 3.86 -14.72 11.78
CA GLU A 100 4.16 -14.42 13.19
C GLU A 100 5.62 -14.02 13.40
N ASP A 101 6.50 -14.22 12.41
CA ASP A 101 7.87 -13.73 12.44
C ASP A 101 7.88 -12.23 12.09
N PHE A 102 8.21 -11.36 13.05
CA PHE A 102 8.25 -9.90 12.86
C PHE A 102 9.62 -9.37 12.42
N THR A 103 10.56 -10.24 12.05
CA THR A 103 11.94 -9.88 11.70
C THR A 103 12.01 -9.20 10.32
N LEU A 104 12.46 -7.94 10.29
CA LEU A 104 12.71 -7.09 9.09
C LEU A 104 11.47 -6.62 8.30
N THR A 105 10.53 -7.51 7.93
CA THR A 105 9.34 -7.16 7.12
C THR A 105 8.07 -7.74 7.72
N ARG A 106 6.91 -7.22 7.30
CA ARG A 106 5.62 -7.93 7.47
C ARG A 106 5.54 -9.04 6.43
N LYS A 107 4.99 -10.21 6.77
CA LYS A 107 4.89 -11.34 5.83
C LYS A 107 3.46 -11.67 5.48
N ILE A 108 3.29 -12.16 4.26
CA ILE A 108 2.09 -12.84 3.79
C ILE A 108 2.58 -14.15 3.20
N ALA A 109 2.20 -15.29 3.76
CA ALA A 109 2.67 -16.60 3.32
C ALA A 109 1.48 -17.51 2.97
N ARG A 110 1.40 -17.96 1.71
CA ARG A 110 0.26 -18.75 1.23
C ARG A 110 0.72 -19.93 0.36
N THR A 111 0.05 -21.06 0.55
CA THR A 111 0.12 -22.25 -0.31
C THR A 111 -1.16 -22.40 -1.11
N ALA A 112 -1.20 -23.37 -2.03
CA ALA A 112 -2.37 -23.66 -2.86
C ALA A 112 -2.87 -22.46 -3.69
N VAL A 113 -1.97 -21.56 -4.10
CA VAL A 113 -2.31 -20.41 -4.93
C VAL A 113 -2.33 -20.85 -6.39
N THR A 114 -3.50 -21.31 -6.87
CA THR A 114 -3.60 -21.95 -8.19
C THR A 114 -4.43 -21.16 -9.20
N THR A 115 -5.29 -20.27 -8.70
CA THR A 115 -6.21 -19.45 -9.50
C THR A 115 -5.97 -17.96 -9.29
N ALA A 116 -6.53 -17.13 -10.18
CA ALA A 116 -6.45 -15.69 -10.06
C ALA A 116 -7.14 -15.17 -8.79
N GLU A 117 -8.24 -15.82 -8.39
CA GLU A 117 -8.94 -15.53 -7.15
C GLU A 117 -8.10 -15.86 -5.92
N ASP A 118 -7.31 -16.95 -5.95
CA ASP A 118 -6.40 -17.28 -4.86
C ASP A 118 -5.31 -16.21 -4.68
N VAL A 119 -4.80 -15.66 -5.79
CA VAL A 119 -3.82 -14.56 -5.76
C VAL A 119 -4.45 -13.30 -5.17
N GLU A 120 -5.66 -12.95 -5.61
CA GLU A 120 -6.39 -11.81 -5.07
C GLU A 120 -6.64 -11.97 -3.57
N ARG A 121 -7.10 -13.16 -3.14
CA ARG A 121 -7.32 -13.50 -1.73
C ARG A 121 -6.04 -13.44 -0.91
N ALA A 122 -4.92 -13.92 -1.45
CA ALA A 122 -3.62 -13.82 -0.81
C ALA A 122 -3.17 -12.37 -0.62
N LEU A 123 -3.47 -11.50 -1.58
CA LEU A 123 -3.05 -10.09 -1.57
C LEU A 123 -4.06 -9.14 -0.93
N LEU A 124 -5.22 -9.62 -0.44
CA LEU A 124 -6.22 -8.81 0.25
C LEU A 124 -5.65 -7.85 1.31
N PRO A 125 -4.66 -8.23 2.15
CA PRO A 125 -4.08 -7.30 3.13
C PRO A 125 -3.40 -6.07 2.51
N LEU A 126 -3.03 -6.13 1.23
CA LEU A 126 -2.37 -5.05 0.49
C LEU A 126 -3.35 -4.27 -0.39
N ILE A 127 -4.50 -4.86 -0.72
CA ILE A 127 -5.57 -4.20 -1.47
C ILE A 127 -6.37 -3.39 -0.45
N GLY A 128 -5.97 -2.12 -0.25
CA GLY A 128 -6.63 -1.23 0.71
C GLY A 128 -8.15 -1.21 0.50
N LEU A 129 -8.91 -1.06 1.59
CA LEU A 129 -10.35 -0.88 1.53
C LEU A 129 -10.64 0.27 0.55
N ARG A 130 -11.25 -0.04 -0.60
CA ARG A 130 -11.61 0.92 -1.66
C ARG A 130 -12.73 1.88 -1.26
N ALA A 131 -12.89 2.15 0.03
CA ALA A 131 -13.72 3.24 0.52
C ALA A 131 -12.94 4.55 0.34
N GLN A 132 -12.85 5.03 -0.89
CA GLN A 132 -12.72 6.48 -1.06
C GLN A 132 -14.06 7.06 -0.61
N PRO A 133 -14.13 7.80 0.50
CA PRO A 133 -15.35 8.53 0.79
C PRO A 133 -15.55 9.48 -0.38
N LEU A 134 -16.68 9.39 -1.07
CA LEU A 134 -17.12 10.44 -1.97
C LEU A 134 -17.32 11.69 -1.10
N LEU A 135 -16.28 12.51 -0.97
CA LEU A 135 -16.39 13.84 -0.42
C LEU A 135 -17.19 14.63 -1.44
N GLY A 136 -18.52 14.59 -1.32
CA GLY A 136 -19.39 15.46 -2.10
C GLY A 136 -18.89 16.89 -1.96
N ALA A 137 -18.55 17.53 -3.09
CA ALA A 137 -17.98 18.88 -3.15
C ALA A 137 -18.81 19.90 -2.34
N THR A 138 -20.10 19.63 -2.18
CA THR A 138 -21.06 20.36 -1.35
C THR A 138 -20.63 20.52 0.11
N ASN A 139 -19.87 19.60 0.70
CA ASN A 139 -19.54 19.65 2.13
C ASN A 139 -18.39 20.60 2.50
N PHE A 140 -17.59 21.09 1.54
CA PHE A 140 -16.45 21.95 1.91
C PHE A 140 -16.91 23.36 2.31
N GLU A 141 -17.71 24.02 1.47
CA GLU A 141 -18.20 25.37 1.75
C GLU A 141 -19.05 25.44 3.01
N ASP A 142 -19.96 24.49 3.22
CA ASP A 142 -20.82 24.48 4.41
C ASP A 142 -20.02 24.27 5.70
N ARG A 143 -19.03 23.38 5.68
CA ARG A 143 -18.12 23.20 6.83
C ARG A 143 -17.25 24.42 7.08
N LEU A 144 -16.80 25.08 6.02
CA LEU A 144 -15.99 26.28 6.12
C LEU A 144 -16.82 27.46 6.67
N ARG A 145 -18.05 27.66 6.20
CA ARG A 145 -19.01 28.63 6.76
C ARG A 145 -19.30 28.36 8.23
N SER A 146 -19.50 27.10 8.61
CA SER A 146 -19.73 26.71 10.01
C SER A 146 -18.55 27.04 10.93
N ARG A 147 -17.30 26.91 10.44
CA ARG A 147 -16.09 27.25 11.21
C ARG A 147 -15.83 28.75 11.29
N LEU A 148 -16.29 29.51 10.31
CA LEU A 148 -16.14 30.96 10.22
C LEU A 148 -17.36 31.72 10.78
N LYS A 149 -18.14 31.09 11.66
CA LYS A 149 -19.35 31.68 12.28
C LYS A 149 -19.08 33.00 13.04
N ASP A 150 -17.87 33.15 13.55
CA ASP A 150 -17.43 34.32 14.32
C ASP A 150 -16.83 35.42 13.42
N VAL A 151 -16.82 35.20 12.10
CA VAL A 151 -16.36 36.13 11.07
C VAL A 151 -17.58 36.77 10.38
N PRO A 152 -17.53 38.07 10.04
CA PRO A 152 -18.59 38.72 9.29
C PRO A 152 -18.97 37.97 7.99
N ALA A 153 -20.27 37.76 7.78
CA ALA A 153 -20.79 36.93 6.68
C ALA A 153 -20.43 37.47 5.29
N ASP A 154 -20.27 38.78 5.15
CA ASP A 154 -19.80 39.47 3.95
C ASP A 154 -18.32 39.16 3.65
N ALA A 155 -17.46 39.11 4.67
CA ALA A 155 -16.07 38.70 4.52
C ALA A 155 -15.94 37.21 4.15
N VAL A 156 -16.77 36.35 4.75
CA VAL A 156 -16.81 34.91 4.41
C VAL A 156 -17.30 34.71 2.98
N ALA A 157 -18.33 35.44 2.54
CA ALA A 157 -18.82 35.37 1.17
C ALA A 157 -17.79 35.89 0.15
N ALA A 158 -17.10 36.99 0.46
CA ALA A 158 -16.02 37.51 -0.39
C ALA A 158 -14.87 36.51 -0.52
N PHE A 159 -14.46 35.88 0.59
CA PHE A 159 -13.42 34.85 0.61
C PHE A 159 -13.79 33.62 -0.23
N LEU A 160 -15.04 33.14 -0.12
CA LEU A 160 -15.51 31.97 -0.88
C LEU A 160 -15.67 32.26 -2.38
N ASN A 161 -15.93 33.51 -2.76
CA ASN A 161 -16.04 33.94 -4.16
C ASN A 161 -14.69 34.36 -4.78
N GLU A 162 -13.56 33.89 -4.23
CA GLU A 162 -12.20 34.16 -4.72
C GLU A 162 -11.85 35.66 -4.81
N THR A 163 -12.48 36.49 -3.97
CA THR A 163 -12.17 37.93 -3.91
C THR A 163 -10.71 38.12 -3.46
N PRO A 164 -9.95 39.07 -4.05
CA PRO A 164 -8.57 39.32 -3.65
C PRO A 164 -8.41 39.55 -2.14
N ALA A 165 -7.38 38.95 -1.55
CA ALA A 165 -7.17 38.95 -0.09
C ALA A 165 -7.13 40.35 0.54
N VAL A 166 -6.64 41.35 -0.19
CA VAL A 166 -6.63 42.77 0.23
C VAL A 166 -8.04 43.31 0.49
N GLU A 167 -9.00 42.90 -0.32
CA GLU A 167 -10.38 43.37 -0.24
C GLU A 167 -11.15 42.63 0.86
N VAL A 168 -10.87 41.34 1.05
CA VAL A 168 -11.37 40.57 2.20
C VAL A 168 -10.88 41.18 3.52
N ALA A 169 -9.59 41.55 3.60
CA ALA A 169 -9.01 42.21 4.77
C ALA A 169 -9.64 43.59 5.04
N ARG A 170 -9.96 44.34 3.99
CA ARG A 170 -10.67 45.62 4.11
C ARG A 170 -12.07 45.44 4.71
N ILE A 171 -12.81 44.42 4.28
CA ILE A 171 -14.14 44.10 4.82
C ILE A 171 -14.05 43.72 6.30
N LEU A 172 -13.03 42.93 6.67
CA LEU A 172 -12.77 42.56 8.07
C LEU A 172 -12.40 43.77 8.96
N GLY A 173 -11.60 44.70 8.45
CA GLY A 173 -11.14 45.89 9.18
C GLY A 173 -12.13 47.06 9.23
N ALA A 174 -13.19 47.06 8.41
CA ALA A 174 -14.17 48.15 8.37
C ALA A 174 -15.17 48.13 9.57
N ARG A 175 -15.10 47.12 10.43
CA ARG A 175 -16.02 46.89 11.55
C ARG A 175 -15.34 46.83 12.94
N SER A 176 -14.04 47.15 13.02
CA SER A 176 -13.31 47.30 14.29
C SER A 176 -13.45 48.70 14.86
#